data_AF-A0A0M6WJA9-F1
#
_entry.id   AF-A0A0M6WJA9-F1
#
_cell.length_a   1.000
_cell.length_b   1.000
_cell.length_c   1.000
_cell.angle_alpha   90.00
_cell.angle_beta   90.00
_cell.angle_gamma   90.00
#
_symmetry.space_group_name_H-M   'P 1'
#
loop_
_entity.id
_entity.type
_entity.pdbx_description
1 polymer ?
#
loop_
_entity_poly.entity_id
_entity_poly.type
_entity_poly.pdbx_seq_one_letter_code
_entity_poly.pdbx_strand_id
1 'polypeptide(L)'
;MNQYIFTPTGFYPDTQEKEILEGRYETLYHMGFSRRSKEMSSSELFLYELSEAFFQCLTEMPELELTREATHVVPDEEHLEHLLSSVPYAIGAEYIDRKWIAGVFLQLEQIFQREISGYKGSVELYLTEQNQKLHVPERIFLHLVIVVLPEPCGRGIGSDCRTGRKRGDVPCSAFYRERGISVSA
;
A
#
# COMPACT_ATOMS: atom_id res chain seq x y z
N MET A 1 2.42 -22.90 4.16
CA MET A 1 1.12 -22.49 3.61
C MET A 1 0.08 -22.66 4.67
N ASN A 2 -0.42 -21.57 5.24
CA ASN A 2 -1.50 -21.64 6.22
C ASN A 2 -2.82 -21.71 5.45
N GLN A 3 -3.61 -22.74 5.68
CA GLN A 3 -4.98 -22.79 5.15
C GLN A 3 -5.90 -22.11 6.16
N TYR A 4 -6.91 -21.40 5.66
CA TYR A 4 -7.90 -20.73 6.50
C TYR A 4 -9.28 -21.28 6.17
N ILE A 5 -10.07 -21.47 7.23
CA ILE A 5 -11.46 -21.89 7.16
C ILE A 5 -12.32 -20.67 7.46
N PHE A 6 -13.27 -20.40 6.58
CA PHE A 6 -14.20 -19.29 6.70
C PHE A 6 -15.47 -19.74 7.43
N THR A 7 -16.04 -18.83 8.22
CA THR A 7 -17.25 -19.04 9.02
C THR A 7 -18.16 -17.83 8.91
N PRO A 8 -19.45 -17.96 9.25
CA PRO A 8 -20.36 -16.82 9.28
C PRO A 8 -19.88 -15.64 10.16
N THR A 9 -19.04 -15.91 11.16
CA THR A 9 -18.59 -14.93 12.16
C THR A 9 -17.11 -14.52 12.00
N GLY A 10 -16.44 -14.95 10.93
CA GLY A 10 -15.04 -14.62 10.65
C GLY A 10 -14.28 -15.78 10.02
N PHE A 11 -12.99 -15.92 10.36
CA PHE A 11 -12.13 -16.99 9.85
C PHE A 11 -11.23 -17.53 10.95
N TYR A 12 -10.64 -18.71 10.74
CA TYR A 12 -9.59 -19.26 11.61
C TYR A 12 -8.60 -20.08 10.77
N PRO A 13 -7.32 -20.15 11.16
CA PRO A 13 -6.36 -21.00 10.48
C PRO A 13 -6.69 -22.48 10.76
N ASP A 14 -6.49 -23.36 9.78
CA ASP A 14 -6.62 -24.81 9.90
C ASP A 14 -5.40 -25.41 10.63
N THR A 15 -5.08 -24.85 11.79
CA THR A 15 -4.08 -25.33 12.72
C THR A 15 -4.77 -25.69 14.04
N GLN A 16 -4.29 -26.74 14.71
CA GLN A 16 -4.95 -27.34 15.89
C GLN A 16 -4.92 -26.45 17.17
N GLU A 17 -4.47 -25.21 17.07
CA GLU A 17 -4.33 -24.28 18.19
C GLU A 17 -5.57 -23.39 18.30
N LYS A 18 -6.41 -23.73 19.27
CA LYS A 18 -7.69 -23.07 19.61
C LYS A 18 -7.52 -21.64 20.17
N GLU A 19 -6.28 -21.22 20.41
CA GLU A 19 -5.91 -19.97 21.08
C GLU A 19 -5.88 -18.75 20.13
N ILE A 20 -6.01 -18.96 18.82
CA ILE A 20 -5.85 -17.92 17.77
C ILE A 20 -7.19 -17.27 17.39
N LEU A 21 -8.12 -17.09 18.34
CA LEU A 21 -9.35 -16.32 18.08
C LEU A 21 -9.21 -14.84 18.47
N GLU A 22 -8.48 -14.55 19.54
CA GLU A 22 -8.36 -13.19 20.09
C GLU A 22 -7.38 -12.30 19.30
N GLY A 23 -6.50 -12.88 18.47
CA GLY A 23 -5.51 -12.13 17.67
C GLY A 23 -5.61 -12.31 16.16
N ARG A 24 -6.67 -12.98 15.64
CA ARG A 24 -6.77 -13.29 14.19
C ARG A 24 -6.88 -12.03 13.32
N TYR A 25 -7.62 -11.03 13.78
CA TYR A 25 -7.80 -9.77 13.05
C TYR A 25 -6.56 -8.88 13.17
N GLU A 26 -5.86 -8.89 14.32
CA GLU A 26 -4.57 -8.23 14.48
C GLU A 26 -3.52 -8.85 13.56
N THR A 27 -3.50 -10.19 13.47
CA THR A 27 -2.63 -10.90 12.53
C THR A 27 -2.94 -10.51 11.08
N LEU A 28 -4.21 -10.45 10.70
CA LEU A 28 -4.64 -10.03 9.37
C LEU A 28 -4.26 -8.58 9.05
N TYR A 29 -4.42 -7.69 10.02
CA TYR A 29 -4.04 -6.29 9.92
C TYR A 29 -2.53 -6.15 9.66
N HIS A 30 -1.71 -6.85 10.45
CA HIS A 30 -0.26 -6.85 10.26
C HIS A 30 0.20 -7.56 8.99
N MET A 31 -0.58 -8.52 8.49
CA MET A 31 -0.32 -9.21 7.23
C MET A 31 -0.37 -8.23 6.04
N GLY A 32 -1.24 -7.22 6.06
CA GLY A 32 -1.35 -6.24 4.97
C GLY A 32 -0.14 -5.32 4.81
N PHE A 33 0.68 -5.15 5.87
CA PHE A 33 1.98 -4.45 5.75
C PHE A 33 3.07 -5.35 5.16
N SER A 34 2.86 -6.66 5.15
CA SER A 34 3.85 -7.61 4.64
C SER A 34 3.82 -7.67 3.11
N ARG A 35 4.96 -8.03 2.51
CA ARG A 35 4.98 -8.35 1.08
C ARG A 35 4.25 -9.66 0.84
N ARG A 36 3.45 -9.68 -0.22
CA ARG A 36 2.87 -10.90 -0.78
C ARG A 36 3.95 -11.98 -0.92
N SER A 37 3.80 -13.07 -0.18
CA SER A 37 4.66 -14.24 -0.32
C SER A 37 4.19 -15.09 -1.49
N LYS A 38 5.13 -15.69 -2.21
CA LYS A 38 4.81 -16.65 -3.30
C LYS A 38 4.29 -17.99 -2.77
N GLU A 39 4.43 -18.23 -1.47
CA GLU A 39 4.07 -19.50 -0.81
C GLU A 39 2.78 -19.40 0.04
N MET A 40 1.87 -18.48 -0.31
CA MET A 40 0.58 -18.33 0.36
C MET A 40 -0.44 -19.32 -0.21
N SER A 41 -1.30 -19.86 0.65
CA SER A 41 -2.47 -20.62 0.18
C SER A 41 -3.48 -19.70 -0.53
N SER A 42 -4.40 -20.25 -1.31
CA SER A 42 -5.47 -19.43 -1.93
C SER A 42 -6.34 -18.73 -0.88
N SER A 43 -6.61 -19.38 0.26
CA SER A 43 -7.36 -18.77 1.38
C SER A 43 -6.58 -17.66 2.09
N GLU A 44 -5.27 -17.85 2.25
CA GLU A 44 -4.37 -16.87 2.87
C GLU A 44 -4.14 -15.67 1.94
N LEU A 45 -4.05 -15.91 0.64
CA LEU A 45 -3.96 -14.87 -0.38
C LEU A 45 -5.21 -13.99 -0.40
N PHE A 46 -6.40 -14.58 -0.32
CA PHE A 46 -7.64 -13.81 -0.25
C PHE A 46 -7.70 -12.90 0.99
N LEU A 47 -7.27 -13.42 2.15
CA LEU A 47 -7.15 -12.62 3.37
C LEU A 47 -6.11 -11.50 3.22
N TYR A 48 -4.99 -11.77 2.55
CA TYR A 48 -4.01 -10.75 2.21
C TYR A 48 -4.61 -9.64 1.34
N GLU A 49 -5.33 -10.00 0.28
CA GLU A 49 -6.00 -9.05 -0.63
C GLU A 49 -7.06 -8.22 0.11
N LEU A 50 -7.78 -8.79 1.07
CA LEU A 50 -8.70 -8.05 1.95
C LEU A 50 -7.98 -6.98 2.78
N SER A 51 -6.84 -7.34 3.37
CA SER A 51 -6.04 -6.40 4.17
C SER A 51 -5.42 -5.31 3.28
N GLU A 52 -4.93 -5.68 2.09
CA GLU A 52 -4.40 -4.76 1.10
C GLU A 52 -5.46 -3.75 0.63
N ALA A 53 -6.67 -4.21 0.28
CA ALA A 53 -7.79 -3.35 -0.12
C ALA A 53 -8.19 -2.38 1.01
N PHE A 54 -8.17 -2.84 2.27
CA PHE A 54 -8.41 -1.96 3.42
C PHE A 54 -7.37 -0.83 3.49
N PHE A 55 -6.09 -1.14 3.33
CA PHE A 55 -5.04 -0.11 3.35
C PHE A 55 -5.08 0.81 2.13
N GLN A 56 -5.45 0.30 0.95
CA GLN A 56 -5.68 1.13 -0.23
C GLN A 56 -6.77 2.17 0.05
N CYS A 57 -7.95 1.72 0.52
CA CYS A 57 -9.04 2.59 0.93
C CYS A 57 -8.60 3.61 1.99
N LEU A 58 -7.80 3.17 2.97
CA LEU A 58 -7.28 4.05 4.03
C LEU A 58 -6.37 5.15 3.47
N THR A 59 -5.46 4.81 2.56
CA THR A 59 -4.51 5.78 1.96
C THR A 59 -5.13 6.75 0.97
N GLU A 60 -6.30 6.43 0.44
CA GLU A 60 -7.05 7.30 -0.47
C GLU A 60 -7.81 8.41 0.27
N MET A 61 -8.00 8.30 1.60
CA MET A 61 -8.70 9.30 2.40
C MET A 61 -7.81 10.53 2.68
N PRO A 62 -8.13 11.72 2.14
CA PRO A 62 -7.29 12.90 2.32
C PRO A 62 -7.34 13.48 3.75
N GLU A 63 -8.44 13.26 4.47
CA GLU A 63 -8.64 13.69 5.86
C GLU A 63 -8.12 12.72 6.93
N LEU A 64 -7.41 11.65 6.54
CA LEU A 64 -6.97 10.59 7.46
C LEU A 64 -6.18 11.12 8.68
N GLU A 65 -5.30 12.10 8.46
CA GLU A 65 -4.52 12.76 9.53
C GLU A 65 -5.39 13.54 10.53
N LEU A 66 -6.56 13.98 10.11
CA LEU A 66 -7.52 14.72 10.93
C LEU A 66 -8.50 13.78 11.65
N THR A 67 -8.96 12.73 10.97
CA THR A 67 -9.95 11.80 11.51
C THR A 67 -9.36 10.82 12.50
N ARG A 68 -8.15 10.29 12.26
CA ARG A 68 -7.42 9.38 13.17
C ARG A 68 -8.31 8.31 13.82
N GLU A 69 -8.64 8.42 15.10
CA GLU A 69 -9.50 7.49 15.84
C GLU A 69 -10.99 7.52 15.43
N ALA A 70 -11.43 8.53 14.69
CA ALA A 70 -12.78 8.64 14.12
C ALA A 70 -12.83 8.25 12.63
N THR A 71 -11.74 7.68 12.10
CA THR A 71 -11.68 7.22 10.70
C THR A 71 -12.64 6.07 10.49
N HIS A 72 -13.57 6.24 9.55
CA HIS A 72 -14.48 5.19 9.14
C HIS A 72 -14.10 4.71 7.74
N VAL A 73 -13.71 3.44 7.62
CA VAL A 73 -13.25 2.86 6.35
C VAL A 73 -14.30 1.89 5.85
N VAL A 74 -14.92 2.23 4.73
CA VAL A 74 -15.90 1.39 4.05
C VAL A 74 -15.29 0.99 2.70
N PRO A 75 -15.32 -0.30 2.33
CA PRO A 75 -14.89 -0.69 0.99
C PRO A 75 -15.80 -0.01 -0.02
N ASP A 76 -15.21 0.62 -1.04
CA ASP A 76 -16.00 1.12 -2.17
C ASP A 76 -16.57 -0.06 -2.98
N GLU A 77 -17.45 0.25 -3.93
CA GLU A 77 -18.09 -0.79 -4.75
C GLU A 77 -17.08 -1.52 -5.65
N GLU A 78 -16.00 -0.86 -6.08
CA GLU A 78 -14.99 -1.43 -6.96
C GLU A 78 -14.14 -2.49 -6.25
N HIS A 79 -13.58 -2.15 -5.08
CA HIS A 79 -12.85 -3.05 -4.20
C HIS A 79 -13.75 -4.19 -3.73
N LEU A 80 -15.04 -3.92 -3.43
CA LEU A 80 -15.98 -4.94 -3.01
C LEU A 80 -16.24 -5.98 -4.11
N GLU A 81 -16.51 -5.55 -5.35
CA GLU A 81 -16.69 -6.46 -6.48
C GLU A 81 -15.40 -7.22 -6.81
N HIS A 82 -14.25 -6.55 -6.73
CA HIS A 82 -12.96 -7.21 -6.91
C HIS A 82 -12.76 -8.34 -5.89
N LEU A 83 -12.96 -8.07 -4.60
CA LEU A 83 -12.82 -9.05 -3.53
C LEU A 83 -13.81 -10.21 -3.71
N LEU A 84 -15.06 -9.94 -4.06
CA LEU A 84 -16.05 -10.99 -4.33
C LEU A 84 -15.66 -11.87 -5.52
N SER A 85 -15.02 -11.29 -6.55
CA SER A 85 -14.52 -12.05 -7.70
C SER A 85 -13.28 -12.89 -7.38
N SER A 86 -12.51 -12.49 -6.37
CA SER A 86 -11.28 -13.17 -5.91
C SER A 86 -11.53 -14.23 -4.83
N VAL A 87 -12.79 -14.52 -4.48
CA VAL A 87 -13.13 -15.53 -3.47
C VAL A 87 -12.55 -16.90 -3.84
N PRO A 88 -11.70 -17.50 -2.99
CA PRO A 88 -11.04 -18.75 -3.30
C PRO A 88 -11.98 -19.93 -3.10
N TYR A 89 -11.69 -21.04 -3.79
CA TYR A 89 -12.32 -22.33 -3.52
C TYR A 89 -11.76 -22.92 -2.21
N ALA A 90 -12.30 -22.47 -1.08
CA ALA A 90 -11.89 -22.87 0.26
C ALA A 90 -13.10 -23.26 1.14
N ILE A 91 -12.83 -23.91 2.27
CA ILE A 91 -13.88 -24.34 3.20
C ILE A 91 -14.56 -23.10 3.80
N GLY A 92 -15.89 -23.04 3.66
CA GLY A 92 -16.70 -21.93 4.16
C GLY A 92 -16.69 -20.67 3.29
N ALA A 93 -16.13 -20.73 2.07
CA ALA A 93 -16.18 -19.61 1.13
C ALA A 93 -17.62 -19.16 0.80
N GLU A 94 -18.61 -20.05 0.99
CA GLU A 94 -20.04 -19.74 0.88
C GLU A 94 -20.54 -18.66 1.86
N TYR A 95 -19.82 -18.45 2.96
CA TYR A 95 -20.14 -17.42 3.95
C TYR A 95 -19.57 -16.04 3.59
N ILE A 96 -18.72 -15.96 2.58
CA ILE A 96 -18.11 -14.70 2.14
C ILE A 96 -19.13 -13.96 1.27
N ASP A 97 -19.83 -13.03 1.90
CA ASP A 97 -20.72 -12.07 1.24
C ASP A 97 -20.27 -10.62 1.49
N ARG A 98 -21.00 -9.67 0.91
CA ARG A 98 -20.73 -8.24 1.09
C ARG A 98 -20.71 -7.83 2.56
N LYS A 99 -21.62 -8.41 3.37
CA LYS A 99 -21.71 -8.12 4.79
C LYS A 99 -20.53 -8.71 5.55
N TRP A 100 -20.08 -9.91 5.16
CA TRP A 100 -18.89 -10.52 5.73
C TRP A 100 -17.65 -9.65 5.51
N ILE A 101 -17.41 -9.19 4.27
CA ILE A 101 -16.28 -8.31 3.93
C ILE A 101 -16.34 -7.00 4.72
N ALA A 102 -17.50 -6.34 4.73
CA ALA A 102 -17.70 -5.12 5.53
C ALA A 102 -17.47 -5.37 7.03
N GLY A 103 -17.87 -6.53 7.55
CA GLY A 103 -17.61 -6.94 8.92
C GLY A 103 -16.11 -7.06 9.23
N VAL A 104 -15.32 -7.63 8.32
CA VAL A 104 -13.85 -7.69 8.44
C VAL A 104 -13.24 -6.30 8.42
N PHE A 105 -13.67 -5.43 7.50
CA PHE A 105 -13.22 -4.03 7.43
C PHE A 105 -13.46 -3.29 8.75
N LEU A 106 -14.62 -3.45 9.37
CA LEU A 106 -14.92 -2.86 10.67
C LEU A 106 -14.00 -3.37 11.79
N GLN A 107 -13.56 -4.63 11.74
CA GLN A 107 -12.59 -5.15 12.71
C GLN A 107 -11.20 -4.55 12.49
N LEU A 108 -10.75 -4.42 11.24
CA LEU A 108 -9.48 -3.79 10.88
C LEU A 108 -9.47 -2.30 11.24
N GLU A 109 -10.58 -1.59 11.00
CA GLU A 109 -10.78 -0.20 11.39
C GLU A 109 -10.60 -0.01 12.90
N GLN A 110 -11.22 -0.86 13.73
CA GLN A 110 -11.09 -0.78 15.18
C GLN A 110 -9.64 -1.01 15.66
N ILE A 111 -8.88 -1.86 14.96
CA ILE A 111 -7.46 -2.08 15.26
C ILE A 111 -6.67 -0.82 14.90
N PHE A 112 -6.88 -0.26 13.72
CA PHE A 112 -6.26 0.99 13.29
C PHE A 112 -6.54 2.13 14.27
N GLN A 113 -7.81 2.37 14.62
CA GLN A 113 -8.21 3.43 15.57
C GLN A 113 -7.53 3.26 16.93
N ARG A 114 -7.41 2.02 17.42
CA ARG A 114 -6.72 1.71 18.67
C ARG A 114 -5.23 2.00 18.58
N GLU A 115 -4.55 1.53 17.53
CA GLU A 115 -3.12 1.76 17.35
C GLU A 115 -2.79 3.25 17.14
N ILE A 116 -3.58 3.96 16.32
CA ILE A 116 -3.32 5.36 16.00
C ILE A 116 -3.61 6.30 17.18
N SER A 117 -4.56 5.95 18.06
CA SER A 117 -4.84 6.72 19.28
C SER A 117 -3.64 6.74 20.24
N GLY A 118 -2.85 5.67 20.28
CA GLY A 118 -1.62 5.57 21.09
C GLY A 118 -0.39 6.18 20.40
N TYR A 119 -0.47 6.46 19.10
CA TYR A 119 0.64 6.91 18.29
C TYR A 119 0.79 8.43 18.29
N LYS A 120 1.96 8.95 18.67
CA LYS A 120 2.19 10.40 18.80
C LYS A 120 2.59 11.11 17.50
N GLY A 121 2.92 10.37 16.45
CA GLY A 121 3.31 10.92 15.14
C GLY A 121 2.14 11.07 14.17
N SER A 122 2.45 11.43 12.93
CA SER A 122 1.49 11.44 11.82
C SER A 122 1.05 10.03 11.45
N VAL A 123 -0.14 9.89 10.89
CA VAL A 123 -0.63 8.62 10.34
C VAL A 123 0.29 8.12 9.22
N GLU A 124 0.80 9.02 8.38
CA GLU A 124 1.79 8.69 7.35
C GLU A 124 3.05 8.05 7.94
N LEU A 125 3.55 8.60 9.05
CA LEU A 125 4.72 8.04 9.74
C LEU A 125 4.40 6.68 10.36
N TYR A 126 3.22 6.52 10.94
CA TYR A 126 2.74 5.23 11.44
C TYR A 126 2.72 4.17 10.33
N LEU A 127 2.08 4.44 9.20
CA LEU A 127 1.99 3.51 8.07
C LEU A 127 3.38 3.18 7.52
N THR A 128 4.25 4.19 7.43
CA THR A 128 5.64 4.03 7.01
C THR A 128 6.44 3.16 7.99
N GLU A 129 6.28 3.36 9.30
CA GLU A 129 6.95 2.57 10.34
C GLU A 129 6.46 1.13 10.38
N GLN A 130 5.16 0.88 10.18
CA GLN A 130 4.64 -0.50 10.13
C GLN A 130 5.15 -1.25 8.90
N ASN A 131 5.27 -0.57 7.75
CA ASN A 131 5.88 -1.12 6.55
C ASN A 131 7.40 -1.35 6.74
N GLN A 132 8.09 -0.44 7.46
CA GLN A 132 9.53 -0.55 7.76
C GLN A 132 9.87 -1.51 8.91
N LYS A 133 8.99 -1.77 9.86
CA LYS A 133 9.21 -2.73 10.97
C LYS A 133 9.45 -4.16 10.48
N LEU A 134 9.13 -4.45 9.23
CA LEU A 134 9.44 -5.70 8.53
C LEU A 134 10.85 -5.69 7.90
N HIS A 135 11.57 -4.57 7.98
CA HIS A 135 12.92 -4.36 7.48
C HIS A 135 13.80 -3.64 8.53
N VAL A 136 14.20 -4.36 9.58
CA VAL A 136 15.47 -4.07 10.26
C VAL A 136 16.28 -5.37 10.28
N PRO A 137 17.28 -5.46 9.38
CA PRO A 137 18.61 -5.10 9.82
C PRO A 137 19.14 -3.89 9.06
N GLU A 138 19.39 -2.82 9.83
CA GLU A 138 20.24 -1.66 9.55
C GLU A 138 19.99 -0.83 8.27
N ARG A 139 19.38 0.34 8.52
CA ARG A 139 19.55 1.63 7.83
C ARG A 139 19.25 1.71 6.33
N ILE A 140 18.05 2.18 6.00
CA ILE A 140 17.88 3.11 4.87
C ILE A 140 16.88 4.20 5.27
N PHE A 141 17.38 5.43 5.45
CA PHE A 141 16.55 6.63 5.50
C PHE A 141 16.08 6.94 4.08
N LEU A 142 14.81 6.70 3.76
CA LEU A 142 14.25 7.17 2.50
C LEU A 142 13.88 8.65 2.65
N HIS A 143 14.71 9.54 2.09
CA HIS A 143 14.27 10.89 1.73
C HIS A 143 13.48 10.78 0.42
N LEU A 144 12.15 10.88 0.50
CA LEU A 144 11.27 10.88 -0.66
C LEU A 144 11.36 12.25 -1.35
N VAL A 145 12.31 12.41 -2.28
CA VAL A 145 12.30 13.54 -3.23
C VAL A 145 11.40 13.15 -4.40
N ILE A 146 10.20 13.72 -4.44
CA ILE A 146 9.37 13.76 -5.65
C ILE A 146 10.07 14.73 -6.62
N VAL A 147 10.75 14.20 -7.63
CA VAL A 147 11.18 15.01 -8.77
C VAL A 147 9.99 15.14 -9.70
N VAL A 148 9.31 16.29 -9.65
CA VAL A 148 8.34 16.68 -10.68
C VAL A 148 9.12 16.90 -11.97
N LEU A 149 9.06 15.93 -12.88
CA LEU A 149 9.61 16.10 -14.22
C LEU A 149 8.71 17.09 -14.98
N PRO A 150 9.25 18.20 -15.51
CA PRO A 150 8.49 19.06 -16.39
C PRO A 150 8.27 18.37 -17.74
N GLU A 151 7.01 18.36 -18.18
CA GLU A 151 6.55 17.89 -19.48
C GLU A 151 7.43 18.41 -20.64
N PRO A 152 7.80 17.56 -21.62
CA PRO A 152 8.58 18.01 -22.77
C PRO A 152 7.73 18.88 -23.71
N CYS A 153 8.09 20.16 -23.80
CA CYS A 153 7.55 21.12 -24.76
C CYS A 153 7.57 20.58 -26.21
N GLY A 154 6.38 20.57 -26.80
CA GLY A 154 6.02 20.65 -28.22
C GLY A 154 7.12 20.59 -29.29
N ARG A 155 7.07 19.53 -30.09
CA ARG A 155 7.84 19.29 -31.31
C ARG A 155 7.34 20.22 -32.44
N GLY A 156 8.10 21.27 -32.77
CA GLY A 156 7.87 22.17 -33.90
C GLY A 156 8.95 22.06 -34.99
N ILE A 157 8.57 21.47 -36.12
CA ILE A 157 8.99 21.69 -37.52
C ILE A 157 10.22 22.59 -37.84
N GLY A 158 11.21 22.03 -38.54
CA GLY A 158 11.73 22.61 -39.79
C GLY A 158 13.10 23.29 -39.81
N SER A 159 13.92 22.85 -40.78
CA SER A 159 15.00 23.56 -41.51
C SER A 159 16.47 23.46 -41.06
N ASP A 160 17.22 22.76 -41.92
CA ASP A 160 18.55 23.07 -42.48
C ASP A 160 19.72 23.46 -41.56
N CYS A 161 20.53 22.46 -41.24
CA CYS A 161 21.93 22.63 -40.82
C CYS A 161 22.84 22.85 -42.05
N ARG A 162 22.89 24.06 -42.60
CA ARG A 162 24.00 24.52 -43.44
C ARG A 162 24.41 25.93 -43.07
N THR A 163 25.71 26.09 -42.83
CA THR A 163 26.48 27.35 -42.70
C THR A 163 26.27 28.27 -41.48
N GLY A 164 27.33 28.41 -40.69
CA GLY A 164 27.83 29.74 -40.30
C GLY A 164 27.34 30.37 -38.98
N ARG A 165 28.00 30.01 -37.88
CA ARG A 165 28.40 30.87 -36.73
C ARG A 165 27.45 32.03 -36.33
N LYS A 166 26.81 31.91 -35.16
CA LYS A 166 26.55 33.01 -34.21
C LYS A 166 26.84 32.49 -32.79
N ARG A 167 27.91 32.95 -32.13
CA ARG A 167 27.97 34.09 -31.17
C ARG A 167 26.88 33.99 -30.10
N GLY A 168 27.26 33.52 -28.90
CA GLY A 168 26.58 33.89 -27.66
C GLY A 168 26.10 32.79 -26.73
N ASP A 169 26.18 31.51 -27.08
CA ASP A 169 25.63 30.46 -26.22
C ASP A 169 26.73 29.67 -25.49
N VAL A 170 26.70 29.76 -24.17
CA VAL A 170 27.44 28.90 -23.26
C VAL A 170 27.03 27.44 -23.55
N PRO A 171 27.97 26.51 -23.76
CA PRO A 171 27.61 25.11 -23.99
C PRO A 171 26.84 24.55 -22.79
N CYS A 172 25.73 23.84 -23.04
CA CYS A 172 24.89 23.17 -22.03
C CYS A 172 25.67 22.24 -21.06
N SER A 173 26.94 21.96 -21.31
CA SER A 173 27.82 21.21 -20.42
C SER A 173 28.39 22.02 -19.25
N ALA A 174 28.27 23.35 -19.25
CA ALA A 174 28.76 24.21 -18.16
C ALA A 174 27.76 24.35 -16.99
N PHE A 175 26.45 24.14 -17.23
CA PHE A 175 25.42 24.31 -16.20
C PHE A 175 25.35 23.15 -15.20
N TYR A 176 25.76 21.94 -15.61
CA TYR A 176 25.68 20.75 -14.77
C TYR A 176 26.90 20.53 -13.86
N ARG A 177 27.99 21.30 -14.04
CA ARG A 177 29.22 21.15 -13.23
C ARG A 177 29.19 21.93 -11.91
N GLU A 178 28.36 22.97 -11.79
CA GLU A 178 28.20 23.74 -10.54
C GLU A 178 27.20 23.12 -9.55
N ARG A 179 26.43 22.11 -9.97
CA ARG A 179 25.47 21.39 -9.11
C ARG A 179 25.89 19.98 -8.70
N GLY A 180 27.13 19.57 -8.98
CA GLY A 180 27.70 18.32 -8.48
C GLY A 180 27.01 17.05 -8.97
N ILE A 181 26.30 17.09 -10.11
CA ILE A 181 25.62 15.94 -10.69
C ILE A 181 26.58 15.25 -11.66
N SER A 182 27.16 14.12 -11.25
CA SER A 182 27.91 13.23 -12.13
C SER A 182 26.94 12.41 -12.97
N VAL A 183 26.88 12.67 -14.27
CA VAL A 183 26.22 11.79 -15.24
C VAL A 183 27.30 10.92 -15.88
N SER A 184 27.34 9.65 -15.51
CA SER A 184 28.17 8.66 -16.22
C SER A 184 27.56 8.40 -17.59
N ALA A 185 28.42 8.44 -18.61
CA ALA A 185 28.11 8.08 -19.99
C ALA A 185 27.86 6.57 -20.14
#